data_AF-A0A7X8DJM2-F1
#
_entry.id   AF-A0A7X8DJM2-F1
#
_cell.length_a   1.000
_cell.length_b   1.000
_cell.length_c   1.000
_cell.angle_alpha   90.00
_cell.angle_beta   90.00
_cell.angle_gamma   90.00
#
_symmetry.space_group_name_H-M   'P 1'
#
loop_
_entity.id
_entity.type
_entity.pdbx_description
1 polymer ?
#
loop_
_entity_poly.entity_id
_entity_poly.type
_entity_poly.pdbx_seq_one_letter_code
_entity_poly.pdbx_strand_id
1 'polypeptide(L)'
;MKKKVAIIFGGRSVEHEVSVITGMQVMENIDRDKYEPIPIYIDKHGKWLTGESLREFKNFQDNNLNDLQEIVFSANADDHNIYLHPESIGLFRKKVIDRVDIVFPTVHGTNGEDGTIQGLFELMNIPYVGAGVLAASVGMDKILMKDVFK
;
A
#
# COMPACT_ATOMS: atom_id res chain seq x y z
N MET A 1 1.64 -21.64 7.79
CA MET A 1 1.91 -20.75 6.63
C MET A 1 2.06 -19.34 7.14
N LYS A 2 2.97 -18.54 6.56
CA LYS A 2 3.12 -17.12 6.90
C LYS A 2 1.95 -16.34 6.32
N LYS A 3 1.50 -15.30 7.02
CA LYS A 3 0.48 -14.37 6.51
C LYS A 3 1.12 -13.37 5.56
N LYS A 4 0.52 -13.16 4.39
CA LYS A 4 1.01 -12.22 3.38
C LYS A 4 0.53 -10.81 3.70
N VAL A 5 1.47 -9.91 3.95
CA VAL A 5 1.21 -8.53 4.39
C VAL A 5 1.57 -7.58 3.26
N ALA A 6 0.58 -6.94 2.65
CA ALA A 6 0.82 -5.86 1.70
C ALA A 6 1.29 -4.62 2.45
N ILE A 7 2.54 -4.22 2.28
CA ILE A 7 3.07 -2.99 2.86
C ILE A 7 2.98 -1.92 1.77
N ILE A 8 2.04 -0.99 1.93
CA ILE A 8 1.74 0.04 0.93
C ILE A 8 2.43 1.35 1.33
N PHE A 9 3.29 1.87 0.47
CA PHE A 9 4.11 3.06 0.75
C PHE A 9 4.31 3.94 -0.49
N GLY A 10 4.95 5.10 -0.32
CA GLY A 10 5.00 6.17 -1.32
C GLY A 10 3.75 7.07 -1.26
N GLY A 11 3.08 7.26 -2.39
CA GLY A 11 1.84 8.02 -2.54
C GLY A 11 2.03 9.38 -3.21
N ARG A 12 0.92 9.99 -3.65
CA ARG A 12 0.90 11.34 -4.25
C ARG A 12 0.84 12.41 -3.16
N SER A 13 1.89 12.49 -2.37
CA SER A 13 2.00 13.38 -1.21
C SER A 13 3.35 14.10 -1.19
N VAL A 14 3.40 15.24 -0.50
CA VAL A 14 4.66 15.93 -0.18
C VAL A 14 5.52 15.12 0.81
N GLU A 15 4.92 14.11 1.46
CA GLU A 15 5.56 13.19 2.40
C GLU A 15 5.91 11.84 1.76
N HIS A 16 5.97 11.78 0.42
CA HIS A 16 6.24 10.57 -0.35
C HIS A 16 7.52 9.84 0.11
N GLU A 17 8.63 10.56 0.28
CA GLU A 17 9.91 10.00 0.70
C GLU A 17 9.86 9.48 2.14
N VAL A 18 9.13 10.17 3.03
CA VAL A 18 8.90 9.74 4.42
C VAL A 18 8.11 8.43 4.43
N SER A 19 7.11 8.31 3.56
CA SER A 19 6.28 7.12 3.39
C SER A 19 7.12 5.94 2.89
N VAL A 20 8.00 6.16 1.90
CA VAL A 20 8.97 5.15 1.45
C VAL A 20 9.84 4.66 2.61
N ILE A 21 10.48 5.57 3.36
CA ILE A 21 11.32 5.19 4.51
C ILE A 21 10.53 4.39 5.53
N THR A 22 9.29 4.81 5.84
CA THR A 22 8.42 4.11 6.79
C THR A 22 8.11 2.68 6.31
N GLY A 23 7.74 2.51 5.04
CA GLY A 23 7.46 1.19 4.45
C GLY A 23 8.68 0.26 4.50
N MET A 24 9.88 0.78 4.20
CA MET A 24 11.12 0.01 4.31
C MET A 24 11.38 -0.45 5.74
N GLN A 25 11.24 0.44 6.72
CA GLN A 25 11.44 0.10 8.13
C GLN A 25 10.48 -0.99 8.60
N VAL A 26 9.21 -0.96 8.16
CA VAL A 26 8.24 -2.03 8.44
C VAL A 26 8.71 -3.35 7.81
N MET A 27 9.12 -3.35 6.53
CA MET A 27 9.62 -4.55 5.85
C MET A 27 10.87 -5.16 6.50
N GLU A 28 11.76 -4.33 7.03
CA GLU A 28 12.99 -4.76 7.70
C GLU A 28 12.72 -5.38 9.08
N ASN A 29 11.72 -4.86 9.81
CA ASN A 29 11.49 -5.22 11.21
C ASN A 29 10.29 -6.16 11.44
N ILE A 30 9.52 -6.48 10.40
CA ILE A 30 8.40 -7.42 10.52
C ILE A 30 8.90 -8.82 10.92
N ASP A 31 8.17 -9.49 11.81
CA ASP A 31 8.46 -10.87 12.23
C ASP A 31 8.32 -11.83 11.03
N ARG A 32 9.47 -12.18 10.44
CA ARG A 32 9.53 -13.02 9.25
C ARG A 32 9.16 -14.46 9.51
N ASP A 33 9.04 -14.92 10.75
CA ASP A 33 8.55 -16.28 11.03
C ASP A 33 7.02 -16.36 10.91
N LYS A 34 6.33 -15.23 11.12
CA LYS A 34 4.87 -15.12 11.05
C LYS A 34 4.36 -14.50 9.76
N TYR A 35 5.11 -13.56 9.17
CA TYR A 35 4.65 -12.71 8.09
C TYR A 35 5.57 -12.76 6.87
N GLU A 36 4.97 -12.62 5.69
CA GLU A 36 5.65 -12.45 4.41
C GLU A 36 5.29 -11.07 3.85
N PRO A 37 6.22 -10.10 3.86
CA PRO A 37 5.95 -8.75 3.36
C PRO A 37 5.93 -8.73 1.82
N ILE A 38 4.89 -8.13 1.26
CA ILE A 38 4.74 -7.85 -0.16
C ILE A 38 4.83 -6.32 -0.33
N PRO A 39 5.90 -5.79 -0.95
CA PRO A 39 6.05 -4.34 -1.14
C PRO A 39 5.07 -3.84 -2.21
N ILE A 40 4.31 -2.81 -1.88
CA ILE A 40 3.41 -2.13 -2.81
C ILE A 40 3.76 -0.65 -2.80
N TYR A 41 4.42 -0.19 -3.85
CA TYR A 41 4.87 1.19 -3.98
C TYR A 41 3.87 1.97 -4.83
N ILE A 42 3.40 3.11 -4.31
CA ILE A 42 2.62 4.09 -5.06
C ILE A 42 3.57 5.20 -5.48
N ASP A 43 3.83 5.34 -6.79
CA ASP A 43 4.72 6.39 -7.27
C ASP A 43 4.10 7.80 -7.12
N LYS A 44 4.89 8.83 -7.46
CA LYS A 44 4.46 10.24 -7.40
C LYS A 44 3.34 10.59 -8.41
N HIS A 45 3.08 9.72 -9.38
CA HIS A 45 1.98 9.84 -10.33
C HIS A 45 0.73 9.04 -9.91
N GLY A 46 0.85 8.22 -8.86
CA GLY A 46 -0.23 7.39 -8.33
C GLY A 46 -0.31 6.00 -8.93
N LYS A 47 0.69 5.57 -9.70
CA LYS A 47 0.77 4.18 -10.19
C LYS A 47 1.15 3.25 -9.04
N TRP A 48 0.47 2.12 -8.98
CA TRP A 48 0.74 1.08 -7.99
C TRP A 48 1.67 0.06 -8.60
N LEU A 49 2.79 -0.19 -7.93
CA LEU A 49 3.92 -0.95 -8.43
C LEU A 49 4.35 -1.99 -7.40
N THR A 50 4.82 -3.15 -7.88
CA THR A 50 5.51 -4.14 -7.05
C THR A 50 6.77 -4.64 -7.77
N GLY A 51 7.74 -5.12 -7.01
CA GLY A 51 8.99 -5.68 -7.52
C GLY A 51 9.93 -6.05 -6.39
N GLU A 52 10.95 -6.86 -6.70
CA GLU A 52 11.94 -7.28 -5.71
C GLU A 52 12.90 -6.13 -5.37
N SER A 53 13.16 -5.21 -6.31
CA SER A 53 13.98 -4.02 -6.04
C SER A 53 13.44 -3.15 -4.89
N LEU A 54 12.12 -3.16 -4.65
CA LEU A 54 11.47 -2.42 -3.58
C LEU A 54 11.86 -2.90 -2.18
N ARG A 55 12.47 -4.08 -2.05
CA ARG A 55 12.88 -4.62 -0.75
C ARG A 55 14.18 -4.03 -0.22
N GLU A 56 14.93 -3.29 -1.04
CA GLU A 56 16.20 -2.69 -0.66
C GLU A 56 16.18 -1.17 -0.84
N PHE A 57 16.40 -0.42 0.24
CA PHE A 57 16.35 1.04 0.23
C PHE A 57 17.36 1.66 -0.73
N LYS A 58 18.53 1.03 -0.89
CA LYS A 58 19.58 1.47 -1.80
C LYS A 58 19.09 1.59 -3.25
N ASN A 59 18.13 0.76 -3.68
CA ASN A 59 17.58 0.83 -5.02
C ASN A 59 16.78 2.11 -5.27
N PHE A 60 16.20 2.72 -4.23
CA PHE A 60 15.57 4.05 -4.34
C PHE A 60 16.60 5.17 -4.50
N GLN A 61 17.74 5.06 -3.82
CA GLN A 61 18.83 6.05 -3.91
C GLN A 61 19.52 6.00 -5.28
N ASP A 62 19.77 4.79 -5.78
CA ASP A 62 20.46 4.56 -7.04
C ASP A 62 19.51 4.60 -8.25
N ASN A 63 18.20 4.83 -8.02
CA ASN A 63 17.14 4.76 -9.03
C ASN A 63 17.13 3.43 -9.81
N ASN A 64 17.43 2.32 -9.12
CA ASN A 64 17.49 0.98 -9.68
C ASN A 64 16.16 0.22 -9.45
N LEU A 65 15.10 0.72 -10.10
CA LEU A 65 13.73 0.21 -9.97
C LEU A 65 13.23 -0.39 -11.30
N ASN A 66 14.11 -1.13 -11.98
CA ASN A 66 13.86 -1.56 -13.36
C ASN A 66 12.96 -2.79 -13.48
N ASP A 67 12.75 -3.54 -12.41
CA ASP A 67 11.92 -4.76 -12.36
C ASP A 67 10.46 -4.49 -11.96
N LEU A 68 10.09 -3.23 -11.71
CA LEU A 68 8.77 -2.88 -11.23
C LEU A 68 7.68 -3.21 -12.25
N GLN A 69 6.59 -3.75 -11.74
CA GLN A 69 5.41 -4.12 -12.50
C GLN A 69 4.22 -3.32 -11.97
N GLU A 70 3.46 -2.73 -12.90
CA GLU A 70 2.22 -2.04 -12.56
C GLU A 70 1.13 -3.04 -12.21
N ILE A 71 0.43 -2.76 -11.12
CA ILE A 71 -0.55 -3.63 -10.51
C ILE A 71 -1.84 -2.90 -10.19
N VAL A 72 -2.91 -3.66 -9.99
CA VAL A 72 -4.19 -3.16 -9.50
C VAL A 72 -4.77 -4.12 -8.48
N PHE A 73 -5.55 -3.56 -7.55
CA PHE A 73 -6.45 -4.30 -6.69
C PHE A 73 -7.87 -4.25 -7.28
N SER A 74 -8.60 -5.35 -7.10
CA SER A 74 -10.04 -5.40 -7.34
C SER A 74 -10.75 -4.73 -6.17
N ALA A 75 -11.77 -3.93 -6.43
CA ALA A 75 -12.63 -3.37 -5.37
C ALA A 75 -13.77 -4.33 -4.97
N ASN A 76 -13.80 -5.54 -5.51
CA ASN A 76 -14.78 -6.55 -5.12
C ASN A 76 -14.47 -7.09 -3.72
N ALA A 77 -15.50 -7.25 -2.91
CA ALA A 77 -15.36 -7.85 -1.59
C ALA A 77 -14.73 -9.26 -1.69
N ASP A 78 -13.81 -9.55 -0.77
CA ASP A 78 -13.09 -10.82 -0.62
C ASP A 78 -12.16 -11.20 -1.79
N ASP A 79 -11.99 -10.32 -2.79
CA ASP A 79 -11.00 -10.47 -3.85
C ASP A 79 -9.67 -9.82 -3.45
N HIS A 80 -8.88 -10.54 -2.65
CA HIS A 80 -7.60 -10.07 -2.11
C HIS A 80 -6.41 -10.36 -3.03
N ASN A 81 -6.65 -10.53 -4.33
CA ASN A 81 -5.60 -10.79 -5.31
C ASN A 81 -4.94 -9.48 -5.76
N ILE A 82 -3.64 -9.57 -6.02
CA ILE A 82 -2.90 -8.55 -6.76
C ILE A 82 -2.90 -8.96 -8.23
N TYR A 83 -3.41 -8.06 -9.08
CA TYR A 83 -3.44 -8.27 -10.52
C TYR A 83 -2.37 -7.42 -11.20
N LEU A 84 -1.78 -7.92 -12.28
CA LEU A 84 -1.07 -7.06 -13.22
C LEU A 84 -2.05 -6.05 -13.82
N HIS A 85 -1.58 -4.82 -14.01
CA HIS A 85 -2.34 -3.81 -14.73
C HIS A 85 -2.67 -4.34 -16.15
N PRO A 86 -3.90 -4.16 -16.67
CA PRO A 86 -4.31 -4.69 -17.97
C PRO A 86 -3.38 -4.33 -19.13
N GLU A 87 -2.82 -3.12 -19.12
CA GLU A 87 -1.88 -2.65 -20.14
C GLU A 87 -0.49 -3.30 -20.03
N SER A 88 -0.17 -3.93 -18.90
CA SER A 88 1.09 -4.65 -18.65
C SER A 88 0.98 -6.16 -18.88
N ILE A 89 -0.22 -6.67 -19.20
CA ILE A 89 -0.46 -8.10 -19.43
C ILE A 89 -0.17 -8.44 -20.89
N GLY A 90 0.95 -9.13 -21.13
CA GLY A 90 1.17 -9.83 -22.40
C GLY A 90 0.24 -11.04 -22.56
N LEU A 91 0.01 -11.49 -23.79
CA LEU A 91 -0.94 -12.56 -24.16
C LEU A 91 -0.84 -13.87 -23.34
N PHE A 92 0.31 -14.13 -22.72
CA PHE A 92 0.60 -15.38 -22.00
C PHE A 92 0.95 -15.19 -20.52
N ARG A 93 0.85 -13.97 -19.96
CA ARG A 93 1.15 -13.74 -18.54
C ARG A 93 -0.04 -14.13 -17.66
N LYS A 94 0.27 -14.73 -16.51
CA LYS A 94 -0.72 -14.90 -15.43
C LYS A 94 -1.18 -13.52 -14.98
N LYS A 95 -2.50 -13.32 -14.88
CA LYS A 95 -3.10 -12.05 -14.47
C LYS A 95 -2.90 -11.77 -12.98
N VAL A 96 -2.99 -12.80 -12.15
CA VAL A 96 -2.77 -12.73 -10.71
C VAL A 96 -1.30 -12.99 -10.42
N ILE A 97 -0.66 -12.08 -9.70
CA ILE A 97 0.74 -12.22 -9.29
C ILE A 97 0.88 -12.79 -7.89
N ASP A 98 -0.01 -12.39 -6.98
CA ASP A 98 -0.03 -12.86 -5.60
C ASP A 98 -1.39 -12.58 -4.95
N ARG A 99 -1.55 -13.00 -3.70
CA ARG A 99 -2.71 -12.72 -2.84
C ARG A 99 -2.22 -12.16 -1.50
N VAL A 100 -2.96 -11.21 -0.94
CA VAL A 100 -2.67 -10.58 0.35
C VAL A 100 -3.68 -11.03 1.40
N ASP A 101 -3.25 -11.15 2.67
CA ASP A 101 -4.13 -11.50 3.79
C ASP A 101 -4.48 -10.28 4.66
N ILE A 102 -3.62 -9.25 4.63
CA ILE A 102 -3.76 -8.03 5.42
C ILE A 102 -2.96 -6.90 4.76
N VAL A 103 -3.45 -5.67 4.91
CA VAL A 103 -2.78 -4.46 4.45
C VAL A 103 -2.14 -3.71 5.62
N PHE A 104 -0.90 -3.27 5.43
CA PHE A 104 -0.21 -2.34 6.31
C PHE A 104 0.06 -1.05 5.51
N PRO A 105 -0.85 -0.05 5.58
CA PRO A 105 -0.64 1.22 4.90
C PRO A 105 0.37 2.07 5.69
N THR A 106 1.45 2.47 5.04
CA THR A 106 2.42 3.45 5.55
C THR A 106 2.45 4.71 4.67
N VAL A 107 1.32 5.02 4.03
CA VAL A 107 1.14 6.19 3.15
C VAL A 107 0.78 7.41 3.98
N HIS A 108 1.49 8.51 3.76
CA HIS A 108 1.28 9.78 4.47
C HIS A 108 0.56 10.82 3.61
N GLY A 109 -0.13 11.76 4.26
CA GLY A 109 -0.81 12.89 3.67
C GLY A 109 -2.11 12.54 2.96
N THR A 110 -2.49 13.38 2.00
CA THR A 110 -3.75 13.27 1.26
C THR A 110 -3.87 11.92 0.53
N ASN A 111 -5.07 11.35 0.59
CA ASN A 111 -5.44 10.00 0.19
C ASN A 111 -4.87 8.86 1.05
N GLY A 112 -3.82 9.08 1.86
CA GLY A 112 -3.23 8.09 2.75
C GLY A 112 -3.84 8.08 4.15
N GLU A 113 -4.09 9.27 4.71
CA GLU A 113 -4.49 9.45 6.11
C GLU A 113 -5.90 10.05 6.28
N ASP A 114 -6.59 10.37 5.19
CA ASP A 114 -7.88 11.07 5.18
C ASP A 114 -9.11 10.16 5.03
N GLY A 115 -8.91 8.83 5.05
CA GLY A 115 -9.97 7.84 4.86
C GLY A 115 -10.14 7.34 3.43
N THR A 116 -9.49 7.96 2.44
CA THR A 116 -9.68 7.60 1.02
C THR A 116 -9.20 6.18 0.72
N ILE A 117 -7.94 5.87 1.01
CA ILE A 117 -7.39 4.52 0.76
C ILE A 117 -8.03 3.48 1.70
N GLN A 118 -8.41 3.88 2.91
CA GLN A 118 -9.15 3.03 3.85
C GLN A 118 -10.49 2.60 3.23
N GLY A 119 -11.18 3.51 2.53
CA GLY A 119 -12.43 3.20 1.82
C GLY A 119 -12.25 2.09 0.78
N LEU A 120 -11.11 2.05 0.08
CA LEU A 120 -10.79 0.94 -0.82
C LEU A 120 -10.65 -0.38 -0.04
N PHE A 121 -9.99 -0.37 1.11
CA PHE A 121 -9.83 -1.58 1.93
C PHE A 121 -11.15 -2.09 2.50
N GLU A 122 -12.05 -1.19 2.89
CA GLU A 122 -13.41 -1.52 3.32
C GLU A 122 -14.21 -2.20 2.17
N LEU A 123 -14.14 -1.66 0.95
CA LEU A 123 -14.79 -2.25 -0.22
C LEU A 123 -14.28 -3.67 -0.52
N MET A 124 -12.97 -3.87 -0.38
CA MET A 124 -12.30 -5.16 -0.56
C MET A 124 -12.61 -6.17 0.57
N ASN A 125 -13.19 -5.72 1.68
CA ASN A 125 -13.34 -6.50 2.91
C ASN A 125 -11.99 -7.12 3.36
N ILE A 126 -10.89 -6.36 3.25
CA ILE A 126 -9.56 -6.82 3.65
C ILE A 126 -9.18 -6.20 5.00
N PRO A 127 -8.67 -6.99 5.97
CA PRO A 127 -8.13 -6.41 7.20
C PRO A 127 -6.98 -5.44 6.89
N TYR A 128 -6.92 -4.32 7.61
CA TYR A 128 -5.83 -3.36 7.49
C TYR A 128 -5.43 -2.75 8.83
N VAL A 129 -4.18 -2.30 8.91
CA VAL A 129 -3.62 -1.62 10.09
C VAL A 129 -4.03 -0.15 10.07
N GLY A 130 -4.35 0.40 11.25
CA GLY A 130 -4.58 1.83 11.44
C GLY A 130 -6.04 2.18 11.73
N ALA A 131 -6.38 3.45 11.55
CA ALA A 131 -7.72 3.97 11.78
C ALA A 131 -8.67 3.60 10.63
N GLY A 132 -9.95 3.37 10.96
CA GLY A 132 -11.00 3.20 9.96
C GLY A 132 -11.36 4.49 9.22
N VAL A 133 -12.15 4.40 8.15
CA VAL A 133 -12.52 5.54 7.27
C VAL A 133 -12.92 6.79 8.07
N LEU A 134 -13.92 6.67 8.95
CA LEU A 134 -14.42 7.80 9.74
C LEU A 134 -13.34 8.42 10.63
N ALA A 135 -12.59 7.59 11.35
CA ALA A 135 -11.57 8.06 12.28
C ALA A 135 -10.39 8.73 11.54
N ALA A 136 -9.99 8.19 10.39
CA ALA A 136 -8.99 8.79 9.52
C ALA A 136 -9.46 10.16 8.99
N SER A 137 -10.66 10.24 8.42
CA SER A 137 -11.23 11.50 7.92
C SER A 137 -11.35 12.57 9.00
N VAL A 138 -11.85 12.21 10.20
CA VAL A 138 -11.94 13.13 11.34
C VAL A 138 -10.56 13.54 11.85
N GLY A 139 -9.59 12.62 11.91
CA GLY A 139 -8.23 12.93 12.36
C GLY A 139 -7.47 13.86 11.42
N MET A 140 -7.75 13.78 10.11
CA MET A 140 -7.13 14.63 9.10
C MET A 140 -7.75 16.05 9.07
N ASP A 141 -9.07 16.16 9.10
CA ASP A 141 -9.75 17.46 9.13
C ASP A 141 -9.66 18.11 10.51
N LYS A 142 -8.83 19.15 10.65
CA LYS A 142 -8.58 19.81 11.94
C LYS A 142 -9.76 20.61 12.47
N ILE A 143 -10.75 20.94 11.65
CA ILE A 143 -12.00 21.57 12.11
C ILE A 143 -12.87 20.49 12.75
N LEU A 144 -13.16 19.43 12.01
CA LEU A 144 -13.98 18.31 12.51
C LEU A 144 -13.35 17.63 13.73
N MET A 145 -12.04 17.40 13.73
CA MET A 145 -11.31 16.85 14.87
C MET A 145 -11.57 17.66 16.14
N LYS A 146 -11.44 18.99 16.06
CA LYS A 146 -11.67 19.89 17.20
C LYS A 146 -13.11 19.90 17.65
N ASP A 147 -14.06 19.75 16.72
CA ASP A 147 -15.47 19.69 17.07
C ASP A 147 -15.84 18.39 17.78
N VAL A 148 -15.24 17.26 17.39
CA VAL A 148 -15.45 15.95 18.04
C VAL A 148 -14.79 15.87 19.42
N PHE A 149 -13.69 16.59 19.65
CA PHE A 149 -12.90 16.52 20.90
C PHE A 149 -13.34 17.52 21.98
N LYS A 150 -14.38 18.32 21.71
CA LYS A 150 -15.00 19.20 22.71
C LYS A 150 -15.78 18.40 23.75
#